data_AF-A0A9P9P3C4-F1
#
_entry.id   AF-A0A9P9P3C4-F1
#
_cell.length_a   1.000
_cell.length_b   1.000
_cell.length_c   1.000
_cell.angle_alpha   90.00
_cell.angle_beta   90.00
_cell.angle_gamma   90.00
#
_symmetry.space_group_name_H-M   'P 1'
#
loop_
_entity.id
_entity.type
_entity.pdbx_description
1 polymer ?
#
loop_
_entity_poly.entity_id
_entity_poly.type
_entity_poly.pdbx_seq_one_letter_code
_entity_poly.pdbx_strand_id
1 'polypeptide(L)'
;MAKGARASSKKANRTKLRARVFGPAEKARAERIHAKLLDTIQQSKPEKTEMDTAEEATTEATKEDDFPKGLSRLTAPIPRSLSDCTSTKLSPTRDNCELRNLCFQLGLCSDVIGFTEQGELQCAFDPLPPHWLSETNHGLTVSS
;
A
#
# COMPACT_ATOMS: atom_id res chain seq x y z
N MET A 1 -3.65 -15.76 33.81
CA MET A 1 -4.28 -14.73 32.95
C MET A 1 -3.23 -13.97 32.16
N ALA A 2 -3.38 -13.85 30.84
CA ALA A 2 -2.54 -12.96 30.06
C ALA A 2 -2.83 -11.50 30.43
N LYS A 3 -1.79 -10.72 30.73
CA LYS A 3 -1.96 -9.28 31.03
C LYS A 3 -2.33 -8.53 29.73
N GLY A 4 -3.31 -7.64 29.78
CA GLY A 4 -3.69 -6.80 28.63
C GLY A 4 -2.56 -5.88 28.15
N ALA A 5 -2.66 -5.37 26.92
CA ALA A 5 -1.63 -4.52 26.32
C ALA A 5 -1.36 -3.22 27.12
N ARG A 6 -2.39 -2.71 27.80
CA ARG A 6 -2.32 -1.49 28.64
C ARG A 6 -1.86 -1.76 30.07
N ALA A 7 -1.54 -3.00 30.43
CA ALA A 7 -1.11 -3.33 31.78
C ALA A 7 0.15 -2.52 32.17
N SER A 8 0.10 -1.86 33.34
CA SER A 8 1.16 -0.96 33.83
C SER A 8 2.54 -1.63 33.82
N SER A 9 2.63 -2.87 34.30
CA SER A 9 3.87 -3.67 34.28
C SER A 9 4.46 -3.86 32.87
N LYS A 10 3.63 -4.10 31.84
CA LYS A 10 4.08 -4.21 30.45
C LYS A 10 4.57 -2.87 29.91
N LYS A 11 3.87 -1.77 30.22
CA LYS A 11 4.26 -0.41 29.80
C LYS A 11 5.62 -0.01 30.41
N ALA A 12 5.79 -0.18 31.72
CA ALA A 12 7.02 0.15 32.43
C ALA A 12 8.23 -0.63 31.88
N ASN A 13 8.06 -1.92 31.61
CA ASN A 13 9.12 -2.75 31.02
C ASN A 13 9.48 -2.28 29.59
N ARG A 14 8.49 -2.02 28.73
CA ARG A 14 8.72 -1.52 27.37
C ARG A 14 9.44 -0.17 27.37
N THR A 15 9.10 0.75 28.27
CA THR A 15 9.81 2.03 28.40
C THR A 15 11.28 1.81 28.78
N LYS A 16 11.56 0.89 29.71
CA LYS A 16 12.95 0.54 30.08
C LYS A 16 13.72 -0.06 28.90
N LEU A 17 13.12 -0.95 28.12
CA LEU A 17 13.74 -1.53 26.93
C LEU A 17 14.01 -0.47 25.85
N ARG A 18 13.07 0.44 25.61
CA ARG A 18 13.26 1.57 24.70
C ARG A 18 14.43 2.45 25.14
N ALA A 19 14.53 2.79 26.42
CA ALA A 19 15.61 3.64 26.90
C ALA A 19 16.99 2.96 26.82
N ARG A 20 17.08 1.67 27.16
CA ARG A 20 18.37 0.98 27.33
C ARG A 20 18.87 0.24 26.09
N VAL A 21 17.97 -0.33 25.31
CA VAL A 21 18.33 -1.22 24.19
C VAL A 21 18.08 -0.54 22.85
N PHE A 22 16.86 -0.06 22.64
CA PHE A 22 16.47 0.47 21.33
C PHE A 22 16.94 1.91 21.11
N GLY A 23 16.91 2.74 22.15
CA GLY A 23 17.31 4.15 22.09
C GLY A 23 18.74 4.37 21.62
N PRO A 24 19.76 3.68 22.19
CA PRO A 24 21.14 3.79 21.71
C PRO A 24 21.31 3.34 20.25
N ALA A 25 20.64 2.25 19.85
CA ALA A 25 20.72 1.74 18.48
C ALA A 25 20.08 2.71 17.47
N GLU A 26 18.94 3.30 17.81
CA GLU A 26 18.26 4.31 16.99
C GLU A 26 19.08 5.60 16.87
N LYS A 27 19.70 6.06 17.97
CA LYS A 27 20.60 7.23 17.96
C LYS A 27 21.80 7.00 17.04
N ALA A 28 22.50 5.87 17.19
CA ALA A 28 23.64 5.54 16.32
C ALA A 28 23.23 5.46 14.84
N ARG A 29 22.01 4.97 14.55
CA ARG A 29 21.48 4.96 13.18
C ARG A 29 21.20 6.37 12.67
N ALA A 30 20.60 7.23 13.49
CA ALA A 30 20.31 8.62 13.14
C ALA A 30 21.60 9.41 12.87
N GLU A 31 22.64 9.24 13.70
CA GLU A 31 23.96 9.85 13.52
C GLU A 31 24.61 9.42 12.19
N ARG A 32 24.56 8.12 11.85
CA ARG A 32 25.08 7.63 10.57
C ARG A 32 24.34 8.20 9.37
N ILE A 33 23.02 8.31 9.44
CA ILE A 33 22.21 8.89 8.36
C ILE A 33 22.49 10.38 8.24
N HIS A 34 22.58 11.09 9.37
CA HIS A 34 22.91 12.51 9.40
C HIS A 34 24.27 12.79 8.77
N ALA A 35 25.30 12.01 9.09
CA ALA A 35 26.62 12.12 8.45
C ALA A 35 26.54 11.97 6.93
N LYS A 36 25.87 10.91 6.45
CA LYS A 36 25.67 10.68 5.01
C LYS A 36 24.91 11.83 4.34
N LEU A 37 23.90 12.40 5.01
CA LEU A 37 23.15 13.53 4.47
C LEU A 37 24.03 14.76 4.32
N LEU A 38 24.86 15.07 5.31
CA LEU A 38 25.81 16.18 5.21
C LEU A 38 26.81 15.95 4.07
N ASP A 39 27.35 14.74 3.93
CA ASP A 39 28.25 14.38 2.84
C ASP A 39 27.56 14.60 1.48
N THR A 40 26.29 14.17 1.31
CA THR A 40 25.54 14.39 0.06
C THR A 40 25.20 15.85 -0.22
N ILE A 41 25.02 16.68 0.82
CA ILE A 41 24.78 18.12 0.66
C ILE A 41 26.07 18.83 0.24
N GLN A 42 27.21 18.39 0.78
CA GLN A 42 28.53 18.94 0.44
C GLN A 42 29.03 18.51 -0.93
N GLN A 43 28.54 17.39 -1.46
CA GLN A 43 28.76 17.06 -2.86
C GLN A 43 28.19 18.18 -3.74
N SER A 44 29.07 18.87 -4.45
CA SER A 44 28.69 19.86 -5.46
C SER A 44 27.71 19.22 -6.41
N LYS A 45 26.61 19.93 -6.71
CA LYS A 45 25.53 19.50 -7.59
C LYS A 45 26.12 18.72 -8.76
N PRO A 46 25.80 17.41 -8.92
CA PRO A 46 26.37 16.64 -10.01
C PRO A 46 26.06 17.39 -11.30
N GLU A 47 27.09 17.62 -12.12
CA GLU A 47 26.89 18.09 -13.50
C GLU A 47 25.82 17.21 -14.10
N LYS A 48 24.75 17.84 -14.59
CA LYS A 48 23.74 17.13 -15.37
C LYS A 48 24.49 16.56 -16.57
N THR A 49 24.85 15.29 -16.52
CA THR A 49 25.27 14.54 -17.69
C THR A 49 24.09 14.60 -18.65
N GLU A 50 24.22 15.46 -19.65
CA GLU A 50 23.42 15.47 -20.85
C GLU A 50 23.44 14.03 -21.38
N MET A 51 22.30 13.32 -21.28
CA MET A 51 22.11 12.17 -22.15
C MET A 51 22.11 12.71 -23.56
N ASP A 52 23.17 12.41 -24.28
CA ASP A 52 23.28 12.50 -25.72
C ASP A 52 22.10 11.72 -26.34
N THR A 53 21.06 12.44 -26.76
CA THR A 53 20.02 11.89 -27.63
C THR A 53 20.01 12.76 -28.87
N ALA A 54 21.01 12.56 -29.73
CA ALA A 54 20.98 13.02 -31.10
C ALA A 54 19.83 12.34 -31.86
N GLU A 55 19.18 13.13 -32.71
CA GLU A 55 17.94 12.84 -33.44
C GLU A 55 18.06 11.75 -34.52
N GLU A 56 16.91 11.08 -34.74
CA GLU A 56 16.37 10.38 -35.93
C GLU A 56 17.27 9.59 -36.90
N ALA A 57 16.98 8.27 -37.04
CA ALA A 57 16.49 7.65 -38.29
C ALA A 57 16.26 6.13 -38.15
N THR A 58 14.99 5.75 -38.20
CA THR A 58 14.34 4.56 -38.79
C THR A 58 15.16 3.27 -39.02
N THR A 59 14.72 2.16 -38.40
CA THR A 59 14.36 0.89 -39.09
C THR A 59 13.62 -0.06 -38.15
N GLU A 60 12.68 -0.79 -38.74
CA GLU A 60 11.50 -1.42 -38.12
C GLU A 60 11.72 -2.84 -37.53
N ALA A 61 10.71 -3.22 -36.72
CA ALA A 61 10.29 -4.57 -36.31
C ALA A 61 11.12 -5.29 -35.21
N THR A 62 10.55 -5.79 -34.10
CA THR A 62 9.29 -6.56 -34.03
C THR A 62 8.77 -6.69 -32.58
N LYS A 63 7.44 -6.72 -32.46
CA LYS A 63 6.56 -7.17 -31.37
C LYS A 63 6.09 -6.14 -30.33
N GLU A 64 4.91 -5.63 -30.68
CA GLU A 64 3.85 -5.12 -29.85
C GLU A 64 3.77 -5.66 -28.41
N ASP A 65 3.70 -4.73 -27.47
CA ASP A 65 2.60 -4.68 -26.50
C ASP A 65 2.32 -3.18 -26.28
N ASP A 66 1.35 -2.65 -27.01
CA ASP A 66 0.85 -1.28 -26.81
C ASP A 66 0.10 -1.25 -25.47
N PHE A 67 0.84 -1.04 -24.38
CA PHE A 67 0.26 -0.80 -23.08
C PHE A 67 -0.33 0.61 -23.04
N PRO A 68 -1.59 0.79 -22.59
CA PRO A 68 -2.14 2.14 -22.43
C PRO A 68 -1.21 2.94 -21.52
N LYS A 69 -0.86 4.17 -21.94
CA LYS A 69 -0.03 5.12 -21.17
C LYS A 69 -0.61 5.20 -19.74
N GLY A 70 0.03 4.54 -18.78
CA GLY A 70 -0.45 4.44 -17.39
C GLY A 70 -0.42 3.04 -16.77
N LEU A 71 -0.18 1.97 -17.54
CA LEU A 71 -0.08 0.62 -16.97
C LEU A 71 1.33 0.35 -16.42
N SER A 72 1.50 0.37 -15.10
CA SER A 72 2.74 -0.10 -14.44
C SER A 72 2.64 -1.60 -14.14
N ARG A 73 3.39 -2.43 -14.86
CA ARG A 73 3.49 -3.88 -14.58
C ARG A 73 4.46 -4.12 -13.43
N LEU A 74 3.94 -4.49 -12.26
CA LEU A 74 4.75 -4.99 -11.15
C LEU A 74 4.80 -6.51 -11.22
N THR A 75 5.85 -7.05 -11.86
CA THR A 75 6.10 -8.49 -11.88
C THR A 75 7.03 -8.85 -10.73
N ALA A 76 6.47 -9.32 -9.62
CA ALA A 76 7.21 -9.92 -8.52
C ALA A 76 6.70 -11.35 -8.27
N PRO A 77 7.58 -12.32 -7.97
CA PRO A 77 7.15 -13.65 -7.58
C PRO A 77 6.37 -13.56 -6.26
N ILE A 78 5.12 -14.01 -6.26
CA ILE A 78 4.30 -14.05 -5.05
C ILE A 78 4.95 -15.07 -4.08
N PRO A 79 5.34 -14.67 -2.87
CA PRO A 79 5.95 -15.59 -1.91
C PRO A 79 4.96 -16.70 -1.55
N ARG A 80 5.48 -17.94 -1.39
CA ARG A 80 4.65 -19.12 -1.09
C ARG A 80 3.79 -18.98 0.17
N SER A 81 4.20 -18.11 1.10
CA SER A 81 3.44 -17.77 2.30
C SER A 81 2.13 -17.02 2.04
N LEU A 82 1.96 -16.45 0.83
CA LEU A 82 0.73 -15.77 0.38
C LEU A 82 -0.09 -16.63 -0.58
N SER A 83 0.47 -17.72 -1.10
CA SER A 83 -0.27 -18.69 -1.90
C SER A 83 -0.75 -19.82 -1.00
N ASP A 84 -1.94 -19.66 -0.41
CA ASP A 84 -2.61 -20.78 0.25
C ASP A 84 -3.07 -21.78 -0.82
N CYS A 85 -2.19 -22.75 -1.10
CA CYS A 85 -2.39 -23.74 -2.13
C CYS A 85 -3.43 -24.78 -1.68
N THR A 86 -4.72 -24.51 -1.90
CA THR A 86 -5.73 -25.56 -2.09
C THR A 86 -6.25 -25.50 -3.51
N SER A 87 -5.57 -26.23 -4.40
CA SER A 87 -6.02 -26.52 -5.75
C SER A 87 -7.33 -27.29 -5.68
N THR A 88 -8.45 -26.58 -5.70
CA THR A 88 -9.78 -27.21 -5.82
C THR A 88 -10.71 -26.29 -6.60
N LYS A 89 -10.51 -26.14 -7.92
CA LYS A 89 -11.49 -25.58 -8.89
C LYS A 89 -12.56 -24.66 -8.27
N LEU A 90 -12.20 -23.42 -7.92
CA LEU A 90 -13.04 -22.56 -7.08
C LEU A 90 -13.94 -21.64 -7.91
N SER A 91 -15.12 -21.39 -7.36
CA SER A 91 -16.14 -20.49 -7.89
C SER A 91 -15.66 -19.03 -7.93
N PRO A 92 -16.19 -18.19 -8.84
CA PRO A 92 -15.73 -16.81 -9.04
C PRO A 92 -15.78 -15.93 -7.77
N THR A 93 -16.63 -16.28 -6.80
CA THR A 93 -16.71 -15.63 -5.50
C THR A 93 -15.47 -15.82 -4.63
N ARG A 94 -14.76 -16.95 -4.75
CA ARG A 94 -13.59 -17.23 -3.91
C ARG A 94 -12.31 -16.61 -4.47
N ASP A 95 -12.20 -16.52 -5.79
CA ASP A 95 -11.11 -15.80 -6.48
C ASP A 95 -11.06 -14.32 -6.06
N ASN A 96 -12.24 -13.71 -5.88
CA ASN A 96 -12.37 -12.35 -5.37
C ASN A 96 -11.83 -12.19 -3.93
N CYS A 97 -12.06 -13.17 -3.06
CA CYS A 97 -11.58 -13.12 -1.67
C CYS A 97 -10.05 -13.26 -1.59
N GLU A 98 -9.47 -14.17 -2.37
CA GLU A 98 -8.01 -14.36 -2.41
C GLU A 98 -7.30 -13.14 -2.99
N LEU A 99 -7.86 -12.54 -4.05
CA LEU A 99 -7.34 -11.31 -4.63
C LEU A 99 -7.44 -10.13 -3.66
N ARG A 100 -8.55 -9.96 -2.94
CA ARG A 100 -8.70 -8.91 -1.91
C ARG A 100 -7.69 -9.07 -0.78
N ASN A 101 -7.48 -10.29 -0.30
CA ASN A 101 -6.46 -10.56 0.71
C ASN A 101 -5.07 -10.19 0.19
N LEU A 102 -4.70 -10.65 -1.01
CA LEU A 102 -3.43 -10.31 -1.63
C LEU A 102 -3.23 -8.80 -1.77
N CYS A 103 -4.25 -8.07 -2.26
CA CYS A 103 -4.24 -6.61 -2.32
C CYS A 103 -4.00 -5.99 -0.95
N PHE A 104 -4.68 -6.48 0.10
CA PHE A 104 -4.48 -6.02 1.47
C PHE A 104 -3.05 -6.27 1.97
N GLN A 105 -2.48 -7.45 1.71
CA GLN A 105 -1.08 -7.74 2.06
C GLN A 105 -0.07 -6.88 1.30
N LEU A 106 -0.37 -6.50 0.06
CA LEU A 106 0.45 -5.60 -0.74
C LEU A 106 0.19 -4.11 -0.46
N GLY A 107 -0.77 -3.78 0.40
CA GLY A 107 -1.19 -2.41 0.67
C GLY A 107 -1.90 -1.72 -0.50
N LEU A 108 -2.46 -2.50 -1.42
CA LEU A 108 -3.24 -2.04 -2.57
C LEU A 108 -4.71 -1.92 -2.18
N CYS A 109 -5.39 -0.89 -2.70
CA CYS A 109 -6.83 -0.74 -2.55
C CYS A 109 -7.55 -1.63 -3.56
N SER A 110 -8.26 -2.67 -3.10
CA SER A 110 -9.15 -3.47 -3.94
C SER A 110 -10.45 -2.76 -4.30
N ASP A 111 -10.75 -1.65 -3.63
CA ASP A 111 -12.04 -0.96 -3.75
C ASP A 111 -12.12 -0.16 -5.05
N VAL A 112 -11.00 0.12 -5.73
CA VAL A 112 -11.01 0.86 -7.00
C VAL A 112 -11.39 -0.09 -8.15
N ILE A 113 -12.56 0.14 -8.76
CA ILE A 113 -13.05 -0.64 -9.90
C ILE A 113 -12.52 -0.06 -11.22
N GLY A 114 -12.42 1.26 -11.32
CA GLY A 114 -11.98 1.95 -12.54
C GLY A 114 -12.61 3.33 -12.69
N PHE A 115 -12.83 3.76 -13.93
CA PHE A 115 -13.49 5.02 -14.26
C PHE A 115 -14.79 4.79 -15.02
N THR A 116 -15.80 5.61 -14.76
CA THR A 116 -17.04 5.65 -15.56
C THR A 116 -16.78 6.28 -16.93
N GLU A 117 -17.72 6.15 -17.87
CA GLU A 117 -17.65 6.82 -19.19
C GLU A 117 -17.56 8.36 -19.07
N GLN A 118 -18.00 8.90 -17.93
CA GLN A 118 -17.96 10.31 -17.57
C GLN A 118 -16.63 10.72 -16.91
N GLY A 119 -15.70 9.77 -16.71
CA GLY A 119 -14.39 10.01 -16.11
C GLY A 119 -14.38 10.05 -14.58
N GLU A 120 -15.46 9.63 -13.91
CA GLU A 120 -15.52 9.57 -12.45
C GLU A 120 -14.89 8.27 -11.92
N LEU A 121 -14.14 8.35 -10.82
CA LEU A 121 -13.54 7.18 -10.18
C LEU A 121 -14.63 6.31 -9.52
N GLN A 122 -14.78 5.08 -9.99
CA GLN A 122 -15.73 4.11 -9.45
C GLN A 122 -15.07 3.25 -8.36
N CYS A 123 -15.69 3.21 -7.18
CA CYS A 123 -15.26 2.38 -6.07
C CYS A 123 -16.34 1.37 -5.65
N ALA A 124 -15.93 0.13 -5.36
CA ALA A 124 -16.75 -0.89 -4.71
C ALA A 124 -16.65 -0.70 -3.20
N PHE A 125 -17.70 -0.16 -2.59
CA PHE A 125 -17.85 -0.18 -1.13
C PHE A 125 -18.63 -1.43 -0.75
N ASP A 126 -18.08 -2.23 0.14
CA ASP A 126 -18.86 -3.31 0.74
C ASP A 126 -20.03 -2.68 1.51
N PRO A 127 -21.25 -3.22 1.37
CA PRO A 127 -22.40 -2.71 2.10
C PRO A 127 -22.11 -2.80 3.59
N LEU A 128 -22.26 -1.66 4.29
CA LEU A 128 -22.08 -1.60 5.72
C LEU A 128 -22.96 -2.65 6.41
N PRO A 129 -22.48 -3.30 7.47
CA PRO A 129 -23.27 -4.26 8.22
C PRO A 129 -24.63 -3.67 8.62
N PRO A 130 -25.74 -4.44 8.53
CA PRO A 130 -27.10 -3.91 8.67
C PRO A 130 -27.38 -3.24 10.02
N HIS A 131 -26.57 -3.48 11.06
CA HIS A 131 -26.69 -2.81 12.35
C HIS A 131 -26.25 -1.33 12.34
N TRP A 132 -25.64 -0.85 11.26
CA TRP A 132 -25.29 0.57 11.08
C TRP A 132 -26.40 1.35 10.36
N LEU A 133 -27.38 0.67 9.78
CA LEU A 133 -28.52 1.25 9.04
C LEU A 133 -29.77 1.44 9.91
N SER A 134 -29.70 1.08 11.19
CA SER A 134 -30.87 1.01 12.07
C SER A 134 -30.99 2.17 13.05
N GLU A 135 -30.76 3.43 12.65
CA GLU A 135 -31.13 4.60 13.47
C GLU A 135 -31.49 5.85 12.65
N THR A 136 -32.52 5.79 11.78
CA THR A 136 -33.26 7.00 11.36
C THR A 136 -34.66 6.63 10.86
N ASN A 137 -35.57 6.35 11.78
CA ASN A 137 -37.02 6.44 11.55
C ASN A 137 -37.70 6.88 12.85
N HIS A 138 -37.45 8.11 13.27
CA HIS A 138 -38.34 8.82 14.18
C HIS A 138 -38.94 10.00 13.43
N GLY A 139 -40.27 9.91 13.26
CA GLY A 139 -41.06 10.75 12.37
C GLY A 139 -41.04 12.23 12.74
N LEU A 140 -41.07 13.05 11.69
CA LEU A 140 -41.49 14.44 11.76
C LEU A 140 -42.87 14.52 11.09
N THR A 141 -43.93 14.36 11.87
CA THR A 141 -45.27 14.85 11.49
C THR A 141 -45.25 16.37 11.63
N VAL A 142 -45.13 17.09 10.53
CA VAL A 142 -45.41 18.52 10.48
C VAL A 142 -46.90 18.68 10.22
N SER A 143 -47.63 19.11 11.24
CA SER A 143 -48.99 19.63 11.08
C SER A 143 -48.93 21.01 10.42
N SER A 144 -49.79 21.21 9.41
CA SER A 144 -50.28 22.52 8.96
C SER A 144 -51.76 22.40 8.71
#